data_AF-A0A9P5XD79-F1
#
_entry.id   AF-A0A9P5XD79-F1
#
_cell.length_a   1.000
_cell.length_b   1.000
_cell.length_c   1.000
_cell.angle_alpha   90.00
_cell.angle_beta   90.00
_cell.angle_gamma   90.00
#
_symmetry.space_group_name_H-M   'P 1'
#
loop_
_entity.id
_entity.type
_entity.pdbx_description
1 polymer ?
#
loop_
_entity_poly.entity_id
_entity_poly.type
_entity_poly.pdbx_seq_one_letter_code
_entity_poly.pdbx_strand_id
1 'polypeptide(L)'
;MLALAHRLLHTLRNFLAAHFPAYTRLPTAPPDQLTAPDPDSTDPESPLAALLDVAGASPTAPITHHHLDTMRRELDHAKSELARSNDELTRLYERCRLLERSLRDSRDALKTRDSEIDRLRREKERERKRAEAQVSGKDLYRMGSAASLNRDHRSSSALSTTDSDSLSSTAAVNEERARARTLDAYLTRTDTWSGAQVLQAVHDINSEILQFAAAATEVCTFDRNSRPSSSRAIQAMHDTSARIGPNLARILANRDHSQDPILVQLALQGCLTLCITRALSTFCVGFPSKSDGLLHQIYHRMALAEPQPTSSKWRALTHQHIHAMYPTLTEYSITELTDTILRWSADIFLIAGCLTYEMPQNHARTASSSSLTSVSSTNSATAGLRARFGDHIRQLSKSVIRLAKVLREEILSTSFVRRRCCLNRGYC
;
A
#
# COMPACT_ATOMS: atom_id res chain seq x y z
N MET A 1 3.41 3.71 -1.79
CA MET A 1 2.72 3.00 -0.69
C MET A 1 1.63 2.07 -1.17
N LEU A 2 0.41 2.51 -1.50
CA LEU A 2 -0.62 1.61 -2.07
C LEU A 2 -0.13 0.84 -3.31
N ALA A 3 0.78 1.39 -4.12
CA ALA A 3 1.35 0.68 -5.28
C ALA A 3 2.44 -0.33 -4.89
N LEU A 4 3.15 -0.10 -3.78
CA LEU A 4 4.19 -1.00 -3.29
C LEU A 4 3.56 -2.13 -2.46
N ALA A 5 2.56 -1.80 -1.64
CA ALA A 5 1.68 -2.76 -0.97
C ALA A 5 0.87 -3.57 -1.99
N HIS A 6 0.32 -2.94 -3.05
CA HIS A 6 -0.35 -3.68 -4.12
C HIS A 6 0.64 -4.50 -4.95
N ARG A 7 1.87 -4.02 -5.19
CA ARG A 7 2.91 -4.84 -5.82
C ARG A 7 3.32 -6.00 -4.93
N LEU A 8 3.53 -5.81 -3.63
CA LEU A 8 3.84 -6.88 -2.68
C LEU A 8 2.70 -7.88 -2.57
N LEU A 9 1.45 -7.42 -2.44
CA LEU A 9 0.26 -8.27 -2.46
C LEU A 9 0.09 -8.99 -3.79
N HIS A 10 0.38 -8.35 -4.91
CA HIS A 10 0.33 -8.96 -6.24
C HIS A 10 1.47 -9.96 -6.44
N THR A 11 2.68 -9.67 -5.95
CA THR A 11 3.82 -10.58 -5.96
C THR A 11 3.55 -11.77 -5.05
N LEU A 12 2.97 -11.58 -3.85
CA LEU A 12 2.49 -12.65 -2.98
C LEU A 12 1.40 -13.48 -3.66
N ARG A 13 0.41 -12.83 -4.27
CA ARG A 13 -0.67 -13.50 -5.01
C ARG A 13 -0.11 -14.34 -6.16
N ASN A 14 0.82 -13.79 -6.93
CA ASN A 14 1.46 -14.48 -8.05
C ASN A 14 2.39 -15.60 -7.58
N PHE A 15 3.14 -15.38 -6.49
CA PHE A 15 3.99 -16.40 -5.87
C PHE A 15 3.16 -17.58 -5.38
N LEU A 16 2.05 -17.32 -4.69
CA LEU A 16 1.10 -18.34 -4.24
C LEU A 16 0.45 -19.07 -5.41
N ALA A 17 0.08 -18.36 -6.48
CA ALA A 17 -0.46 -18.98 -7.70
C ALA A 17 0.57 -19.87 -8.43
N ALA A 18 1.84 -19.46 -8.45
CA ALA A 18 2.92 -20.19 -9.10
C ALA A 18 3.35 -21.44 -8.33
N HIS A 19 3.42 -21.37 -7.00
CA HIS A 19 3.92 -22.46 -6.15
C HIS A 19 2.82 -23.41 -5.65
N PHE A 20 1.55 -22.99 -5.72
CA PHE A 20 0.41 -23.80 -5.26
C PHE A 20 -0.75 -23.82 -6.28
N PRO A 21 -0.51 -24.24 -7.54
CA PRO A 21 -1.52 -24.20 -8.62
C PRO A 21 -2.76 -25.08 -8.33
N ALA A 22 -2.58 -26.14 -7.53
CA ALA A 22 -3.66 -27.05 -7.11
C ALA A 22 -4.70 -26.38 -6.19
N TYR A 23 -4.32 -25.31 -5.46
CA TYR A 23 -5.20 -24.63 -4.51
C TYR A 23 -5.91 -23.39 -5.10
N THR A 24 -5.49 -22.93 -6.29
CA THR A 24 -6.15 -21.83 -7.02
C THR A 24 -7.27 -22.30 -7.95
N ARG A 25 -7.36 -23.61 -8.24
CA ARG A 25 -8.54 -24.17 -8.91
C ARG A 25 -9.67 -24.21 -7.91
N LEU A 26 -10.58 -23.23 -7.99
CA LEU A 26 -11.91 -23.35 -7.40
C LEU A 26 -12.47 -24.72 -7.83
N PRO A 27 -13.06 -25.52 -6.93
CA PRO A 27 -13.84 -26.67 -7.36
C PRO A 27 -14.92 -26.14 -8.29
N THR A 28 -14.80 -26.39 -9.59
CA THR A 28 -15.91 -26.22 -10.52
C THR A 28 -16.99 -27.14 -10.01
N ALA A 29 -18.06 -26.55 -9.48
CA ALA A 29 -19.25 -27.30 -9.09
C ALA A 29 -19.62 -28.22 -10.26
N PRO A 30 -19.92 -29.51 -10.00
CA PRO A 30 -20.41 -30.38 -11.05
C PRO A 30 -21.66 -29.73 -11.67
N PRO A 31 -21.81 -29.74 -13.01
CA PRO A 31 -23.00 -29.17 -13.63
C PRO A 31 -24.23 -29.90 -13.09
N ASP A 32 -25.20 -29.12 -12.61
CA ASP A 32 -26.52 -29.60 -12.19
C ASP A 32 -27.11 -30.50 -13.29
N GLN A 33 -27.11 -31.81 -13.04
CA GLN A 33 -28.00 -32.73 -13.75
C GLN A 33 -29.39 -32.58 -13.11
N LEU A 34 -30.21 -31.69 -13.65
CA LEU A 34 -31.65 -31.75 -13.47
C LEU A 34 -32.15 -33.05 -14.11
N THR A 35 -32.40 -34.07 -13.29
CA THR A 35 -33.26 -35.20 -13.64
C THR A 35 -34.58 -35.01 -12.91
N ALA A 36 -35.67 -34.99 -13.69
CA ALA A 36 -37.04 -34.92 -13.20
C ALA A 36 -37.43 -36.22 -12.46
N PRO A 37 -38.40 -36.18 -11.53
CA PRO A 37 -38.89 -37.39 -10.88
C PRO A 37 -40.01 -38.02 -11.70
N ASP A 38 -39.84 -39.29 -12.08
CA ASP A 38 -40.96 -40.17 -12.41
C ASP A 38 -41.35 -40.98 -11.16
N PRO A 39 -42.66 -41.15 -10.87
CA PRO A 39 -43.14 -42.04 -9.83
C PRO A 39 -43.43 -43.44 -10.39
N ASP A 40 -43.57 -44.39 -9.47
CA ASP A 40 -44.09 -45.76 -9.65
C ASP A 40 -43.14 -46.83 -10.21
N SER A 41 -42.58 -47.64 -9.31
CA SER A 41 -42.82 -49.09 -9.32
C SER A 41 -42.25 -49.77 -8.07
N THR A 42 -42.99 -50.79 -7.68
CA THR A 42 -42.97 -51.59 -6.45
C THR A 42 -42.01 -52.79 -6.52
N ASP A 43 -41.30 -53.02 -5.41
CA ASP A 43 -40.99 -54.33 -4.78
C ASP A 43 -40.02 -55.32 -5.50
N PRO A 44 -39.57 -56.43 -4.86
CA PRO A 44 -38.36 -56.52 -4.04
C PRO A 44 -37.48 -57.74 -4.43
N GLU A 45 -36.57 -58.20 -3.54
CA GLU A 45 -35.66 -59.39 -3.64
C GLU A 45 -34.34 -59.16 -4.39
N SER A 46 -33.15 -59.63 -3.99
CA SER A 46 -32.56 -60.30 -2.82
C SER A 46 -31.02 -60.28 -3.06
N PRO A 47 -30.15 -60.41 -2.05
CA PRO A 47 -28.69 -60.37 -2.19
C PRO A 47 -28.10 -61.78 -2.39
N LEU A 48 -26.83 -61.86 -2.83
CA LEU A 48 -25.99 -63.06 -3.03
C LEU A 48 -26.14 -63.80 -4.37
N ALA A 49 -25.33 -63.42 -5.36
CA ALA A 49 -24.61 -64.34 -6.26
C ALA A 49 -23.86 -63.55 -7.35
N ALA A 50 -22.56 -63.34 -7.18
CA ALA A 50 -21.56 -63.25 -8.27
C ALA A 50 -20.19 -62.86 -7.70
N LEU A 51 -19.72 -63.65 -6.73
CA LEU A 51 -18.30 -63.72 -6.38
C LEU A 51 -17.85 -65.08 -6.89
N LEU A 52 -17.31 -65.13 -8.12
CA LEU A 52 -16.51 -66.21 -8.74
C LEU A 52 -16.59 -66.06 -10.27
N ASP A 53 -15.63 -65.34 -10.87
CA ASP A 53 -14.92 -65.84 -12.06
C ASP A 53 -13.66 -64.99 -12.31
N VAL A 54 -12.60 -65.35 -11.60
CA VAL A 54 -11.22 -64.93 -11.88
C VAL A 54 -10.51 -66.17 -12.39
N ALA A 55 -10.38 -66.31 -13.71
CA ALA A 55 -9.23 -66.93 -14.36
C ALA A 55 -9.43 -66.97 -15.89
N GLY A 56 -8.52 -66.32 -16.63
CA GLY A 56 -8.17 -66.75 -17.98
C GLY A 56 -8.92 -66.07 -19.13
N ALA A 57 -8.60 -64.80 -19.40
CA ALA A 57 -8.81 -64.23 -20.74
C ALA A 57 -7.57 -63.46 -21.19
N SER A 58 -6.94 -63.94 -22.26
CA SER A 58 -5.82 -63.27 -22.94
C SER A 58 -6.17 -61.84 -23.35
N PRO A 59 -5.28 -60.86 -23.13
CA PRO A 59 -5.54 -59.46 -23.45
C PRO A 59 -5.21 -59.16 -24.91
N THR A 60 -6.03 -59.66 -25.82
CA THR A 60 -6.16 -59.10 -27.18
C THR A 60 -7.56 -58.54 -27.31
N ALA A 61 -7.87 -57.55 -26.46
CA ALA A 61 -9.09 -56.77 -26.61
C ALA A 61 -8.96 -55.95 -27.90
N PRO A 62 -9.92 -56.04 -28.84
CA PRO A 62 -9.93 -55.19 -30.01
C PRO A 62 -9.98 -53.74 -29.54
N ILE A 63 -9.04 -52.91 -30.01
CA ILE A 63 -9.05 -51.46 -29.79
C ILE A 63 -10.44 -50.98 -30.19
N THR A 64 -11.25 -50.66 -29.19
CA THR A 64 -12.64 -50.30 -29.42
C THR A 64 -12.67 -48.97 -30.17
N HIS A 65 -13.44 -48.88 -31.25
CA HIS A 65 -13.60 -47.66 -32.05
C HIS A 65 -13.84 -46.40 -31.19
N HIS A 66 -14.47 -46.58 -30.02
CA HIS A 66 -14.69 -45.52 -29.04
C HIS A 66 -13.38 -44.85 -28.54
N HIS A 67 -12.29 -45.59 -28.36
CA HIS A 67 -11.02 -45.00 -27.90
C HIS A 67 -10.40 -44.06 -28.96
N LEU A 68 -10.51 -44.42 -30.24
CA LEU A 68 -10.05 -43.57 -31.35
C LEU A 68 -10.88 -42.29 -31.45
N ASP A 69 -12.20 -42.36 -31.22
CA ASP A 69 -13.06 -41.18 -31.20
C ASP A 69 -12.74 -40.24 -30.02
N THR A 70 -12.43 -40.79 -28.85
CA THR A 70 -11.98 -39.99 -27.69
C THR A 70 -10.68 -39.27 -28.00
N MET A 71 -9.66 -39.98 -28.50
CA MET A 71 -8.38 -39.35 -28.87
C MET A 71 -8.54 -38.29 -29.95
N ARG A 72 -9.45 -38.49 -30.92
CA ARG A 72 -9.74 -37.49 -31.96
C ARG A 72 -10.36 -36.22 -31.37
N ARG A 73 -11.32 -36.35 -30.45
CA ARG A 73 -11.92 -35.19 -29.76
C ARG A 73 -10.90 -34.45 -28.90
N GLU A 74 -10.03 -35.17 -28.20
CA GLU A 74 -8.95 -34.58 -27.40
C GLU A 74 -7.95 -33.82 -28.29
N LEU A 75 -7.61 -34.37 -29.46
CA LEU A 75 -6.75 -33.70 -30.44
C LEU A 75 -7.39 -32.41 -30.98
N ASP A 76 -8.67 -32.44 -31.32
CA ASP A 76 -9.39 -31.26 -31.81
C ASP A 76 -9.55 -30.20 -30.71
N HIS A 77 -9.75 -30.63 -29.46
CA HIS A 77 -9.73 -29.73 -28.31
C HIS A 77 -8.36 -29.08 -28.12
N ALA A 78 -7.26 -29.86 -28.13
CA ALA A 78 -5.91 -29.35 -28.02
C ALA A 78 -5.55 -28.38 -29.17
N LYS A 79 -6.00 -28.65 -30.40
CA LYS A 79 -5.86 -27.73 -31.54
C LYS A 79 -6.61 -26.42 -31.32
N SER A 80 -7.83 -26.47 -30.79
CA SER A 80 -8.63 -25.28 -30.49
C SER A 80 -8.01 -24.41 -29.40
N GLU A 81 -7.43 -25.03 -28.36
CA GLU A 81 -6.71 -24.33 -27.30
C GLU A 81 -5.39 -23.73 -27.81
N LEU A 82 -4.66 -24.43 -28.68
CA LEU A 82 -3.47 -23.90 -29.33
C LEU A 82 -3.78 -22.69 -30.20
N ALA A 83 -4.89 -22.73 -30.96
CA ALA A 83 -5.35 -21.59 -31.75
C ALA A 83 -5.69 -20.37 -30.88
N ARG A 84 -6.41 -20.58 -29.77
CA ARG A 84 -6.72 -19.52 -28.79
C ARG A 84 -5.45 -18.92 -28.18
N SER A 85 -4.48 -19.76 -27.82
CA SER A 85 -3.21 -19.31 -27.26
C SER A 85 -2.38 -18.49 -28.27
N ASN A 86 -2.36 -18.89 -29.54
CA ASN A 86 -1.70 -18.14 -30.61
C ASN A 86 -2.36 -16.76 -30.86
N ASP A 87 -3.69 -16.68 -30.80
CA ASP A 87 -4.42 -15.40 -30.91
C ASP A 87 -4.09 -14.48 -29.73
N GLU A 88 -4.02 -15.01 -28.51
CA GLU A 88 -3.65 -14.26 -27.31
C GLU A 88 -2.19 -13.77 -27.38
N LEU A 89 -1.26 -14.61 -27.83
CA LEU A 89 0.14 -14.24 -28.06
C LEU A 89 0.25 -13.11 -29.09
N THR A 90 -0.53 -13.16 -30.17
CA THR A 90 -0.56 -12.10 -31.19
C THR A 90 -1.05 -10.77 -30.60
N ARG A 91 -2.14 -10.79 -29.82
CA ARG A 91 -2.66 -9.60 -29.14
C ARG A 91 -1.67 -9.02 -28.12
N LEU A 92 -0.98 -9.88 -27.36
CA LEU A 92 0.04 -9.45 -26.41
C LEU A 92 1.24 -8.83 -27.13
N TYR A 93 1.67 -9.40 -28.25
CA TYR A 93 2.75 -8.86 -29.07
C TYR A 93 2.41 -7.47 -29.62
N GLU A 94 1.21 -7.28 -30.16
CA GLU A 94 0.73 -5.97 -30.62
C GLU A 94 0.69 -4.94 -29.49
N ARG A 95 0.22 -5.35 -28.30
CA ARG A 95 0.19 -4.48 -27.11
C ARG A 95 1.59 -4.09 -26.66
N CYS A 96 2.55 -5.01 -26.64
CA CYS A 96 3.94 -4.72 -26.35
C CYS A 96 4.53 -3.72 -27.36
N ARG A 97 4.27 -3.93 -28.65
CA ARG A 97 4.72 -3.03 -29.72
C ARG A 97 4.14 -1.61 -29.59
N LEU A 98 2.88 -1.48 -29.18
CA LEU A 98 2.25 -0.18 -28.90
C LEU A 98 2.87 0.51 -27.68
N LEU A 99 3.14 -0.23 -26.60
CA LEU A 99 3.80 0.31 -25.41
C LEU A 99 5.24 0.76 -25.71
N GLU A 100 6.00 0.00 -26.51
CA GLU A 100 7.35 0.40 -26.95
C GLU A 100 7.33 1.69 -27.77
N ARG A 101 6.35 1.85 -28.66
CA ARG A 101 6.15 3.09 -29.42
C ARG A 101 5.82 4.26 -28.50
N SER A 102 4.85 4.10 -27.60
CA SER A 102 4.46 5.13 -26.63
C SER A 102 5.60 5.54 -25.69
N LEU A 103 6.44 4.59 -25.26
CA LEU A 103 7.66 4.88 -24.47
C LEU A 103 8.68 5.68 -25.28
N ARG A 104 8.85 5.37 -26.57
CA ARG A 104 9.73 6.12 -27.47
C ARG A 104 9.24 7.55 -27.65
N ASP A 105 7.95 7.72 -27.93
CA ASP A 105 7.32 9.04 -28.11
C ASP A 105 7.43 9.89 -26.84
N SER A 106 7.21 9.28 -25.66
CA SER A 106 7.39 9.94 -24.36
C SER A 106 8.84 10.37 -24.11
N ARG A 107 9.82 9.55 -24.52
CA ARG A 107 11.25 9.88 -24.39
C ARG A 107 11.64 11.04 -25.32
N ASP A 108 11.12 11.06 -26.53
CA ASP A 108 11.39 12.14 -27.50
C ASP A 108 10.70 13.46 -27.09
N ALA A 109 9.50 13.38 -26.52
CA ALA A 109 8.82 14.54 -25.92
C ALA A 109 9.61 15.12 -24.73
N LEU A 110 10.15 14.28 -23.84
CA LEU A 110 11.01 14.73 -22.74
C LEU A 110 12.28 15.40 -23.25
N LYS A 111 12.95 14.80 -24.25
CA LYS A 111 14.16 15.37 -24.86
C LYS A 111 13.87 16.74 -25.49
N THR A 112 12.69 16.91 -26.09
CA THR A 112 12.24 18.20 -26.64
C THR A 112 12.04 19.23 -25.54
N ARG A 113 11.35 18.87 -24.44
CA ARG A 113 11.16 19.76 -23.29
C ARG A 113 12.48 20.15 -22.62
N ASP A 114 13.43 19.22 -22.49
CA ASP A 114 14.75 19.50 -21.92
C ASP A 114 15.52 20.51 -22.78
N SER A 115 15.45 20.36 -24.12
CA SER A 115 16.05 21.34 -25.04
C SER A 115 15.40 22.73 -24.96
N GLU A 116 14.09 22.78 -24.72
CA GLU A 116 13.34 24.02 -24.51
C GLU A 116 13.74 24.71 -23.19
N ILE A 117 13.88 23.93 -22.11
CA ILE A 117 14.35 24.43 -20.81
C ILE A 117 15.77 24.99 -20.93
N ASP A 118 16.67 24.30 -21.61
CA ASP A 118 18.03 24.78 -21.83
C ASP A 118 18.08 26.05 -22.67
N ARG A 119 17.20 26.17 -23.68
CA ARG A 119 17.04 27.40 -24.47
C ARG A 119 16.61 28.57 -23.59
N LEU A 120 15.57 28.39 -22.78
CA LEU A 120 15.05 29.42 -21.87
C LEU A 120 16.08 29.81 -20.80
N ARG A 121 16.85 28.84 -20.27
CA ARG A 121 17.95 29.12 -19.33
C ARG A 121 19.03 29.99 -19.97
N ARG A 122 19.44 29.69 -21.20
CA ARG A 122 20.42 30.51 -21.94
C ARG A 122 19.91 31.91 -22.25
N GLU A 123 18.62 32.04 -22.55
CA GLU A 123 17.97 33.34 -22.78
C GLU A 123 17.95 34.19 -21.51
N LYS A 124 17.47 33.63 -20.39
CA LYS A 124 17.49 34.29 -19.07
C LYS A 124 18.89 34.71 -18.64
N GLU A 125 19.91 33.90 -18.93
CA GLU A 125 21.30 34.26 -18.66
C GLU A 125 21.79 35.45 -19.50
N ARG A 126 21.39 35.53 -20.77
CA ARG A 126 21.68 36.69 -21.63
C ARG A 126 20.97 37.95 -21.14
N GLU A 127 19.73 37.84 -20.69
CA GLU A 127 18.99 38.95 -20.09
C GLU A 127 19.66 39.44 -18.80
N ARG A 128 20.10 38.52 -17.92
CA ARG A 128 20.83 38.87 -16.70
C ARG A 128 22.10 39.66 -17.02
N LYS A 129 22.88 39.21 -18.02
CA LYS A 129 24.08 39.93 -18.48
C LYS A 129 23.78 41.31 -19.07
N ARG A 130 22.67 41.47 -19.81
CA ARG A 130 22.22 42.78 -20.32
C ARG A 130 21.83 43.72 -19.19
N ALA A 131 21.12 43.22 -18.18
CA ALA A 131 20.73 43.99 -17.00
C ALA A 131 21.97 44.42 -16.19
N GLU A 132 22.92 43.50 -15.96
CA GLU A 132 24.20 43.79 -15.29
C GLU A 132 24.99 44.89 -16.04
N ALA A 133 25.08 44.82 -17.37
CA ALA A 133 25.75 45.84 -18.17
C ALA A 133 25.05 47.21 -18.11
N GLN A 134 23.71 47.26 -18.07
CA GLN A 134 22.96 48.50 -17.91
C GLN A 134 23.14 49.14 -16.53
N VAL A 135 23.26 48.34 -15.48
CA VAL A 135 23.53 48.83 -14.11
C VAL A 135 24.95 49.41 -14.04
N SER A 136 25.95 48.67 -14.55
CA SER A 136 27.34 49.13 -14.56
C SER A 136 27.55 50.43 -15.36
N GLY A 137 26.83 50.61 -16.47
CA GLY A 137 26.88 51.86 -17.24
C GLY A 137 26.26 53.08 -16.55
N LYS A 138 25.25 52.88 -15.68
CA LYS A 138 24.61 53.98 -14.94
C LYS A 138 25.46 54.50 -13.78
N ASP A 139 26.26 53.64 -13.14
CA ASP A 139 27.12 54.07 -12.03
C ASP A 139 28.24 55.01 -12.49
N LEU A 140 28.76 54.84 -13.71
CA LEU A 140 29.74 55.75 -14.31
C LEU A 140 29.17 57.16 -14.60
N TYR A 141 27.91 57.27 -15.01
CA TYR A 141 27.27 58.58 -15.23
C TYR A 141 26.82 59.25 -13.93
N ARG A 142 26.50 58.49 -12.87
CA ARG A 142 26.07 59.05 -11.58
C ARG A 142 27.22 59.67 -10.79
N MET A 143 28.45 59.16 -10.95
CA MET A 143 29.65 59.79 -10.36
C MET A 143 30.07 61.11 -11.06
N GLY A 144 29.70 61.32 -12.33
CA GLY A 144 30.01 62.56 -13.06
C GLY A 144 29.04 63.73 -12.79
N SER A 145 27.84 63.45 -12.29
CA SER A 145 26.77 64.47 -12.13
C SER A 145 26.60 64.97 -10.69
N ALA A 146 27.23 64.32 -9.70
CA ALA A 146 27.18 64.74 -8.29
C ALA A 146 27.99 66.02 -7.98
N ALA A 147 28.70 66.60 -8.95
CA ALA A 147 29.51 67.80 -8.76
C ALA A 147 28.81 69.13 -9.13
N SER A 148 27.59 69.14 -9.67
CA SER A 148 27.03 70.36 -10.29
C SER A 148 25.72 70.92 -9.74
N LEU A 149 25.11 70.36 -8.68
CA LEU A 149 23.84 70.87 -8.17
C LEU A 149 23.86 71.04 -6.65
N ASN A 150 24.57 72.09 -6.22
CA ASN A 150 24.46 72.66 -4.89
C ASN A 150 24.29 74.17 -5.00
N ARG A 151 23.23 74.62 -5.68
CA ARG A 151 22.79 76.01 -5.62
C ARG A 151 21.33 76.11 -6.05
N ASP A 152 20.56 76.80 -5.21
CA ASP A 152 19.24 77.34 -5.48
C ASP A 152 18.09 76.32 -5.54
N HIS A 153 17.42 76.14 -4.39
CA HIS A 153 16.04 76.65 -4.24
C HIS A 153 15.56 76.52 -2.80
N ARG A 154 15.75 77.62 -2.07
CA ARG A 154 14.97 78.03 -0.90
C ARG A 154 13.78 78.81 -1.46
N SER A 155 12.57 78.48 -1.00
CA SER A 155 11.28 79.20 -1.16
C SER A 155 10.21 78.48 -1.99
N SER A 156 9.24 77.88 -1.29
CA SER A 156 7.78 77.99 -1.51
C SER A 156 7.11 77.07 -0.47
N SER A 157 6.49 77.58 0.61
CA SER A 157 5.11 78.10 0.62
C SER A 157 4.14 77.05 0.05
N ALA A 158 3.53 76.23 0.91
CA ALA A 158 2.19 76.43 1.48
C ALA A 158 1.07 75.98 0.53
N LEU A 159 0.03 75.37 1.12
CA LEU A 159 -1.16 74.75 0.53
C LEU A 159 -1.02 73.31 0.03
N SER A 160 -1.58 72.38 0.81
CA SER A 160 -2.57 71.41 0.31
C SER A 160 -3.11 70.53 1.44
N THR A 161 -4.15 71.04 2.11
CA THR A 161 -5.12 70.27 2.89
C THR A 161 -6.05 69.50 1.93
N THR A 162 -5.61 68.36 1.40
CA THR A 162 -6.41 67.43 0.57
C THR A 162 -5.89 65.98 0.68
N ASP A 163 -5.34 65.58 1.83
CA ASP A 163 -4.54 64.33 1.94
C ASP A 163 -5.27 63.14 2.63
N SER A 164 -6.57 63.26 2.90
CA SER A 164 -7.30 62.21 3.65
C SER A 164 -7.76 61.02 2.79
N ASP A 165 -8.00 61.20 1.48
CA ASP A 165 -8.47 60.11 0.59
C ASP A 165 -7.33 59.28 -0.05
N SER A 166 -6.09 59.80 -0.04
CA SER A 166 -4.92 59.11 -0.62
C SER A 166 -4.39 57.97 0.27
N LEU A 167 -4.61 58.06 1.59
CA LEU A 167 -4.17 57.05 2.56
C LEU A 167 -4.96 55.73 2.46
N SER A 168 -6.23 55.78 2.04
CA SER A 168 -7.06 54.58 1.84
C SER A 168 -6.58 53.74 0.65
N SER A 169 -6.19 54.41 -0.46
CA SER A 169 -5.69 53.73 -1.66
C SER A 169 -4.34 53.04 -1.45
N THR A 170 -3.44 53.67 -0.69
CA THR A 170 -2.13 53.07 -0.36
C THR A 170 -2.26 51.87 0.57
N ALA A 171 -3.21 51.88 1.51
CA ALA A 171 -3.49 50.73 2.36
C ALA A 171 -3.99 49.52 1.55
N ALA A 172 -4.90 49.72 0.60
CA ALA A 172 -5.41 48.64 -0.26
C ALA A 172 -4.32 48.02 -1.15
N VAL A 173 -3.45 48.83 -1.74
CA VAL A 173 -2.32 48.34 -2.55
C VAL A 173 -1.29 47.59 -1.70
N ASN A 174 -1.04 48.07 -0.47
CA ASN A 174 -0.15 47.38 0.46
C ASN A 174 -0.72 46.04 0.92
N GLU A 175 -2.03 45.96 1.14
CA GLU A 175 -2.72 44.71 1.47
C GLU A 175 -2.66 43.71 0.32
N GLU A 176 -2.94 44.15 -0.92
CA GLU A 176 -2.85 43.29 -2.10
C GLU A 176 -1.42 42.79 -2.33
N ARG A 177 -0.41 43.66 -2.13
CA ARG A 177 1.01 43.27 -2.20
C ARG A 177 1.39 42.31 -1.09
N ALA A 178 0.84 42.45 0.11
CA ALA A 178 1.04 41.50 1.21
C ALA A 178 0.39 40.13 0.90
N ARG A 179 -0.80 40.12 0.30
CA ARG A 179 -1.46 38.88 -0.18
C ARG A 179 -0.64 38.20 -1.26
N ALA A 180 -0.15 38.95 -2.25
CA ALA A 180 0.70 38.42 -3.32
C ALA A 180 2.00 37.81 -2.77
N ARG A 181 2.68 38.48 -1.82
CA ARG A 181 3.88 37.93 -1.16
C ARG A 181 3.59 36.66 -0.36
N THR A 182 2.43 36.62 0.31
CA THR A 182 1.99 35.43 1.05
C THR A 182 1.71 34.27 0.10
N LEU A 183 1.15 34.55 -1.08
CA LEU A 183 0.91 33.56 -2.14
C LEU A 183 2.21 33.06 -2.77
N ASP A 184 3.18 33.94 -3.02
CA ASP A 184 4.48 33.57 -3.60
C ASP A 184 5.32 32.74 -2.62
N ALA A 185 5.47 33.20 -1.38
CA ALA A 185 6.16 32.44 -0.33
C ALA A 185 5.52 31.05 -0.13
N TYR A 186 4.22 30.95 -0.40
CA TYR A 186 3.43 29.73 -0.33
C TYR A 186 3.66 28.78 -1.52
N LEU A 187 3.81 29.30 -2.74
CA LEU A 187 4.17 28.50 -3.92
C LEU A 187 5.63 28.02 -3.89
N THR A 188 6.50 28.74 -3.18
CA THR A 188 7.93 28.41 -3.08
C THR A 188 8.30 27.56 -1.87
N ARG A 189 7.34 27.23 -0.98
CA ARG A 189 7.67 26.45 0.22
C ARG A 189 8.10 25.05 -0.20
N THR A 190 9.38 24.78 -0.05
CA THR A 190 9.98 23.48 -0.32
C THR A 190 9.49 22.47 0.70
N ASP A 191 9.20 21.25 0.23
CA ASP A 191 8.85 20.13 1.08
C ASP A 191 9.92 19.95 2.16
N THR A 192 9.51 19.80 3.42
CA THR A 192 10.40 19.51 4.55
C THR A 192 11.04 18.14 4.42
N TRP A 193 10.37 17.21 3.72
CA TRP A 193 10.92 15.93 3.29
C TRP A 193 11.08 15.88 1.77
N SER A 194 12.30 15.58 1.33
CA SER A 194 12.55 15.20 -0.06
C SER A 194 11.89 13.86 -0.39
N GLY A 195 11.56 13.64 -1.67
CA GLY A 195 11.05 12.35 -2.13
C GLY A 195 11.99 11.17 -1.81
N ALA A 196 13.31 11.40 -1.79
CA ALA A 196 14.30 10.40 -1.41
C ALA A 196 14.19 9.99 0.08
N GLN A 197 13.99 10.96 0.99
CA GLN A 197 13.78 10.67 2.42
C GLN A 197 12.49 9.88 2.65
N VAL A 198 11.42 10.18 1.92
CA VAL A 198 10.18 9.40 1.99
C VAL A 198 10.42 7.97 1.53
N LEU A 199 11.13 7.77 0.41
CA LEU A 199 11.47 6.44 -0.08
C LEU A 199 12.35 5.66 0.92
N GLN A 200 13.34 6.32 1.53
CA GLN A 200 14.19 5.70 2.54
C GLN A 200 13.37 5.25 3.75
N ALA A 201 12.52 6.12 4.32
CA ALA A 201 11.69 5.75 5.45
C ALA A 201 10.76 4.56 5.16
N VAL A 202 10.28 4.44 3.91
CA VAL A 202 9.50 3.27 3.47
C VAL A 202 10.36 2.01 3.41
N HIS A 203 11.59 2.11 2.92
CA HIS A 203 12.54 1.00 2.89
C HIS A 203 12.90 0.53 4.30
N ASP A 204 13.11 1.47 5.23
CA ASP A 204 13.40 1.18 6.63
C ASP A 204 12.22 0.43 7.27
N ILE A 205 10.99 0.92 7.09
CA ILE A 205 9.77 0.24 7.55
C ILE A 205 9.67 -1.18 6.97
N ASN A 206 9.96 -1.36 5.68
CA ASN A 206 9.91 -2.68 5.05
C ASN A 206 10.96 -3.63 5.66
N SER A 207 12.16 -3.13 5.92
CA SER A 207 13.24 -3.88 6.55
C SER A 207 12.87 -4.32 7.98
N GLU A 208 12.25 -3.42 8.74
CA GLU A 208 11.74 -3.71 10.09
C GLU A 208 10.64 -4.78 10.09
N ILE A 209 9.73 -4.75 9.11
CA ILE A 209 8.70 -5.80 8.92
C ILE A 209 9.36 -7.17 8.65
N LEU A 210 10.34 -7.20 7.74
CA LEU A 210 11.07 -8.42 7.39
C LEU A 210 11.81 -8.99 8.60
N GLN A 211 12.52 -8.13 9.35
CA GLN A 211 13.28 -8.50 10.53
C GLN A 211 12.36 -9.01 11.65
N PHE A 212 11.27 -8.30 11.94
CA PHE A 212 10.29 -8.75 12.92
C PHE A 212 9.71 -10.11 12.55
N ALA A 213 9.27 -10.29 11.30
CA ALA A 213 8.65 -11.53 10.87
C ALA A 213 9.62 -12.72 11.02
N ALA A 214 10.89 -12.54 10.63
CA ALA A 214 11.93 -13.57 10.79
C ALA A 214 12.16 -13.91 12.26
N ALA A 215 12.44 -12.90 13.09
CA ALA A 215 12.76 -13.09 14.51
C ALA A 215 11.58 -13.68 15.29
N ALA A 216 10.35 -13.27 14.97
CA ALA A 216 9.16 -13.79 15.62
C ALA A 216 8.92 -15.26 15.25
N THR A 217 9.19 -15.68 14.00
CA THR A 217 9.07 -17.10 13.62
C THR A 217 10.18 -17.98 14.17
N GLU A 218 11.41 -17.47 14.29
CA GLU A 218 12.57 -18.21 14.79
C GLU A 218 12.42 -18.61 16.26
N VAL A 219 11.74 -17.77 17.04
CA VAL A 219 11.49 -18.01 18.48
C VAL A 219 10.30 -18.95 18.72
N CYS A 220 9.50 -19.26 17.69
CA CYS A 220 8.30 -20.07 17.82
C CYS A 220 8.60 -21.55 17.54
N THR A 221 8.03 -22.44 18.37
CA THR A 221 7.98 -23.87 18.10
C THR A 221 6.59 -24.27 17.61
N PHE A 222 6.53 -24.90 16.44
CA PHE A 222 5.28 -25.33 15.81
C PHE A 222 5.08 -26.84 16.00
N ASP A 223 3.90 -27.24 16.46
CA ASP A 223 3.52 -28.65 16.57
C ASP A 223 2.32 -28.97 15.68
N ARG A 224 2.51 -29.96 14.82
CA ARG A 224 1.48 -30.49 13.93
C ARG A 224 0.28 -31.08 14.69
N ASN A 225 0.50 -31.63 15.88
CA ASN A 225 -0.56 -32.26 16.67
C ASN A 225 -1.44 -31.23 17.39
N SER A 226 -1.00 -29.97 17.45
CA SER A 226 -1.77 -28.83 17.96
C SER A 226 -2.81 -28.38 16.94
N ARG A 227 -3.82 -29.23 16.69
CA ARG A 227 -4.93 -28.82 15.82
C ARG A 227 -5.74 -27.71 16.51
N PRO A 228 -6.10 -26.64 15.78
CA PRO A 228 -6.94 -25.56 16.29
C PRO A 228 -8.40 -26.05 16.52
N SER A 229 -8.63 -26.81 17.59
CA SER A 229 -9.96 -27.31 17.97
C SER A 229 -10.74 -26.35 18.88
N SER A 230 -10.08 -25.31 19.40
CA SER A 230 -10.74 -24.31 20.25
C SER A 230 -11.62 -23.37 19.43
N SER A 231 -12.77 -22.97 20.00
CA SER A 231 -13.65 -21.94 19.41
C SER A 231 -12.88 -20.66 19.06
N ARG A 232 -11.87 -20.32 19.86
CA ARG A 232 -10.99 -19.17 19.62
C ARG A 232 -10.10 -19.36 18.39
N ALA A 233 -9.55 -20.55 18.17
CA ALA A 233 -8.73 -20.81 17.00
C ALA A 233 -9.58 -20.81 15.71
N ILE A 234 -10.84 -21.27 15.78
CA ILE A 234 -11.82 -21.13 14.68
C ILE A 234 -12.07 -19.65 14.39
N GLN A 235 -12.28 -18.81 15.41
CA GLN A 235 -12.44 -17.36 15.23
C GLN A 235 -11.19 -16.72 14.62
N ALA A 236 -10.00 -17.05 15.14
CA ALA A 236 -8.74 -16.55 14.61
C ALA A 236 -8.57 -16.94 13.13
N MET A 237 -8.94 -18.18 12.77
CA MET A 237 -8.92 -18.66 11.39
C MET A 237 -9.86 -17.86 10.48
N HIS A 238 -11.08 -17.58 10.94
CA HIS A 238 -12.04 -16.74 10.21
C HIS A 238 -11.50 -15.32 10.03
N ASP A 239 -11.03 -14.69 11.10
CA ASP A 239 -10.51 -13.32 11.07
C ASP A 239 -9.26 -13.21 10.19
N THR A 240 -8.38 -14.21 10.23
CA THR A 240 -7.19 -14.28 9.38
C THR A 240 -7.58 -14.51 7.92
N SER A 241 -8.57 -15.36 7.65
CA SER A 241 -9.11 -15.56 6.29
C SER A 241 -9.65 -14.26 5.69
N ALA A 242 -10.33 -13.43 6.49
CA ALA A 242 -10.84 -12.13 6.06
C ALA A 242 -9.72 -11.11 5.75
N ARG A 243 -8.54 -11.25 6.37
CA ARG A 243 -7.40 -10.32 6.22
C ARG A 243 -6.46 -10.69 5.08
N ILE A 244 -5.95 -11.92 5.08
CA ILE A 244 -4.90 -12.37 4.16
C ILE A 244 -5.41 -13.37 3.10
N GLY A 245 -6.69 -13.75 3.20
CA GLY A 245 -7.38 -14.64 2.27
C GLY A 245 -7.55 -16.07 2.81
N PRO A 246 -8.64 -16.75 2.41
CA PRO A 246 -8.99 -18.08 2.92
C PRO A 246 -7.99 -19.17 2.54
N ASN A 247 -7.32 -19.04 1.39
CA ASN A 247 -6.33 -20.02 0.94
C ASN A 247 -5.08 -20.02 1.84
N LEU A 248 -4.54 -18.85 2.15
CA LEU A 248 -3.37 -18.74 3.02
C LEU A 248 -3.72 -19.16 4.46
N ALA A 249 -4.89 -18.76 4.98
CA ALA A 249 -5.35 -19.20 6.28
C ALA A 249 -5.48 -20.74 6.39
N ARG A 250 -6.02 -21.40 5.35
CA ARG A 250 -6.11 -22.86 5.28
C ARG A 250 -4.73 -23.52 5.23
N ILE A 251 -3.79 -22.97 4.47
CA ILE A 251 -2.41 -23.46 4.41
C ILE A 251 -1.74 -23.36 5.77
N LEU A 252 -1.91 -22.22 6.46
CA LEU A 252 -1.40 -22.03 7.81
C LEU A 252 -1.98 -23.06 8.79
N ALA A 253 -3.27 -23.37 8.70
CA ALA A 253 -3.94 -24.31 9.62
C ALA A 253 -3.57 -25.78 9.40
N ASN A 254 -3.33 -26.18 8.14
CA ASN A 254 -3.23 -27.60 7.78
C ASN A 254 -1.80 -28.10 7.50
N ARG A 255 -0.86 -27.20 7.24
CA ARG A 255 0.53 -27.55 6.95
C ARG A 255 1.36 -27.65 8.24
N ASP A 256 2.32 -28.56 8.23
CA ASP A 256 3.35 -28.64 9.26
C ASP A 256 4.43 -27.57 9.03
N HIS A 257 4.60 -26.69 10.00
CA HIS A 257 5.56 -25.58 9.96
C HIS A 257 6.81 -25.84 10.81
N SER A 258 6.94 -27.03 11.41
CA SER A 258 8.09 -27.37 12.27
C SER A 258 9.42 -27.41 11.52
N GLN A 259 9.40 -27.83 10.25
CA GLN A 259 10.59 -27.92 9.40
C GLN A 259 10.84 -26.67 8.58
N ASP A 260 9.78 -25.93 8.24
CA ASP A 260 9.84 -24.80 7.32
C ASP A 260 8.76 -23.75 7.68
N PRO A 261 9.08 -22.78 8.56
CA PRO A 261 8.15 -21.74 8.98
C PRO A 261 8.04 -20.58 7.97
N ILE A 262 8.57 -20.71 6.74
CA ILE A 262 8.58 -19.61 5.75
C ILE A 262 7.18 -19.08 5.43
N LEU A 263 6.16 -19.95 5.42
CA LEU A 263 4.78 -19.56 5.14
C LEU A 263 4.19 -18.75 6.29
N VAL A 264 4.55 -19.06 7.53
CA VAL A 264 4.17 -18.28 8.72
C VAL A 264 4.85 -16.90 8.64
N GLN A 265 6.14 -16.87 8.29
CA GLN A 265 6.89 -15.62 8.13
C GLN A 265 6.27 -14.73 7.04
N LEU A 266 5.93 -15.29 5.87
CA LEU A 266 5.26 -14.55 4.80
C LEU A 266 3.86 -14.06 5.20
N ALA A 267 3.11 -14.86 5.96
CA ALA A 267 1.81 -14.45 6.48
C ALA A 267 1.93 -13.26 7.45
N LEU A 268 2.93 -13.26 8.33
CA LEU A 268 3.23 -12.13 9.23
C LEU A 268 3.59 -10.88 8.43
N GLN A 269 4.48 -10.98 7.43
CA GLN A 269 4.84 -9.85 6.57
C GLN A 269 3.61 -9.24 5.88
N GLY A 270 2.75 -10.09 5.29
CA GLY A 270 1.51 -9.65 4.65
C GLY A 270 0.55 -9.00 5.64
N CYS A 271 0.43 -9.56 6.84
CA CYS A 271 -0.40 -9.05 7.92
C CYS A 271 0.05 -7.68 8.43
N LEU A 272 1.34 -7.50 8.72
CA LEU A 272 1.91 -6.21 9.15
C LEU A 272 1.77 -5.15 8.05
N THR A 273 2.06 -5.53 6.80
CA THR A 273 1.88 -4.65 5.64
C THR A 273 0.44 -4.18 5.52
N LEU A 274 -0.54 -5.06 5.79
CA LEU A 274 -1.95 -4.71 5.82
C LEU A 274 -2.29 -3.74 6.95
N CYS A 275 -1.82 -3.98 8.18
CA CYS A 275 -1.99 -3.04 9.31
C CYS A 275 -1.48 -1.64 8.95
N ILE A 276 -0.25 -1.56 8.44
CA ILE A 276 0.41 -0.30 8.07
C ILE A 276 -0.32 0.37 6.91
N THR A 277 -0.76 -0.39 5.91
CA THR A 277 -1.54 0.15 4.79
C THR A 277 -2.85 0.75 5.28
N ARG A 278 -3.55 0.09 6.22
CA ARG A 278 -4.78 0.63 6.83
C ARG A 278 -4.50 1.91 7.60
N ALA A 279 -3.47 1.93 8.45
CA ALA A 279 -3.06 3.13 9.18
C ALA A 279 -2.73 4.28 8.22
N LEU A 280 -1.99 4.03 7.14
CA LEU A 280 -1.65 5.06 6.15
C LEU A 280 -2.81 5.52 5.26
N SER A 281 -3.89 4.74 5.17
CA SER A 281 -5.06 5.05 4.33
C SER A 281 -6.14 5.88 5.02
N THR A 282 -6.16 5.93 6.36
CA THR A 282 -7.08 6.80 7.11
C THR A 282 -6.83 8.27 6.79
N PHE A 283 -7.79 9.16 7.07
CA PHE A 283 -7.51 10.59 7.00
C PHE A 283 -6.60 10.99 8.16
N CYS A 284 -6.93 10.68 9.40
CA CYS A 284 -6.16 10.89 10.62
C CYS A 284 -6.13 9.59 11.45
N VAL A 285 -4.93 9.07 11.75
CA VAL A 285 -4.81 7.81 12.54
C VAL A 285 -5.30 8.05 13.96
N GLY A 286 -5.98 7.06 14.55
CA GLY A 286 -6.55 7.14 15.89
C GLY A 286 -7.80 8.02 16.02
N PHE A 287 -8.21 8.71 14.95
CA PHE A 287 -9.40 9.55 14.97
C PHE A 287 -10.68 8.70 14.81
N PRO A 288 -11.82 9.10 15.41
CA PRO A 288 -13.06 8.33 15.30
C PRO A 288 -13.46 8.04 13.85
N SER A 289 -13.68 6.76 13.54
CA SER A 289 -13.85 6.26 12.16
C SER A 289 -14.97 6.94 11.37
N LYS A 290 -16.09 7.29 12.02
CA LYS A 290 -17.21 8.00 11.36
C LYS A 290 -16.77 9.38 10.86
N SER A 291 -16.05 10.14 11.70
CA SER A 291 -15.56 11.47 11.37
C SER A 291 -14.38 11.41 10.40
N ASP A 292 -13.48 10.43 10.58
CA ASP A 292 -12.37 10.16 9.67
C ASP A 292 -12.85 9.91 8.23
N GLY A 293 -13.87 9.05 8.08
CA GLY A 293 -14.46 8.74 6.78
C GLY A 293 -15.09 9.97 6.11
N LEU A 294 -15.75 10.85 6.87
CA LEU A 294 -16.30 12.10 6.35
C LEU A 294 -15.20 13.06 5.89
N LEU A 295 -14.16 13.27 6.71
CA LEU A 295 -13.01 14.13 6.36
C LEU A 295 -12.28 13.60 5.12
N HIS A 296 -12.12 12.28 5.02
CA HIS A 296 -11.55 11.64 3.85
C HIS A 296 -12.37 11.93 2.58
N GLN A 297 -13.70 11.85 2.66
CA GLN A 297 -14.58 12.14 1.52
C GLN A 297 -14.52 13.62 1.12
N ILE A 298 -14.54 14.53 2.08
CA ILE A 298 -14.40 15.98 1.83
C ILE A 298 -13.07 16.25 1.14
N TYR A 299 -11.96 15.74 1.71
CA TYR A 299 -10.64 15.88 1.12
C TYR A 299 -10.58 15.34 -0.30
N HIS A 300 -11.14 14.15 -0.53
CA HIS A 300 -11.16 13.54 -1.86
C HIS A 300 -11.89 14.42 -2.88
N ARG A 301 -13.05 14.99 -2.51
CA ARG A 301 -13.78 15.93 -3.37
C ARG A 301 -12.97 17.21 -3.63
N MET A 302 -12.37 17.77 -2.58
CA MET A 302 -11.51 18.95 -2.70
C MET A 302 -10.29 18.68 -3.60
N ALA A 303 -9.63 17.53 -3.47
CA ALA A 303 -8.46 17.18 -4.28
C ALA A 303 -8.79 17.01 -5.77
N LEU A 304 -10.05 16.74 -6.12
CA LEU A 304 -10.53 16.67 -7.50
C LEU A 304 -10.95 18.03 -8.05
N ALA A 305 -11.60 18.88 -7.23
CA ALA A 305 -12.14 20.16 -7.65
C ALA A 305 -11.11 21.31 -7.58
N GLU A 306 -10.19 21.26 -6.61
CA GLU A 306 -9.27 22.34 -6.31
C GLU A 306 -7.85 22.08 -6.82
N PRO A 307 -7.06 23.13 -7.07
CA PRO A 307 -5.63 22.99 -7.28
C PRO A 307 -4.94 22.23 -6.14
N GLN A 308 -3.91 21.45 -6.47
CA GLN A 308 -3.16 20.65 -5.49
C GLN A 308 -2.67 21.45 -4.29
N PRO A 309 -2.12 22.68 -4.44
CA PRO A 309 -1.68 23.46 -3.28
C PRO A 309 -2.84 23.74 -2.31
N THR A 310 -4.01 24.13 -2.83
CA THR A 310 -5.20 24.45 -2.02
C THR A 310 -5.68 23.25 -1.21
N SER A 311 -5.90 22.11 -1.87
CA SER A 311 -6.35 20.87 -1.20
C SER A 311 -5.31 20.33 -0.21
N SER A 312 -4.02 20.42 -0.52
CA SER A 312 -2.95 20.00 0.38
C SER A 312 -2.90 20.84 1.65
N LYS A 313 -3.05 22.17 1.53
CA LYS A 313 -3.10 23.08 2.69
C LYS A 313 -4.32 22.84 3.54
N TRP A 314 -5.49 22.65 2.92
CA TRP A 314 -6.69 22.32 3.68
C TRP A 314 -6.43 21.09 4.55
N ARG A 315 -5.91 20.01 3.95
CA ARG A 315 -5.57 18.79 4.69
C ARG A 315 -4.58 19.05 5.82
N ALA A 316 -3.49 19.78 5.54
CA ALA A 316 -2.48 20.10 6.54
C ALA A 316 -3.07 20.89 7.73
N LEU A 317 -3.87 21.92 7.47
CA LEU A 317 -4.53 22.72 8.51
C LEU A 317 -5.54 21.89 9.29
N THR A 318 -6.35 21.06 8.62
CA THR A 318 -7.29 20.15 9.29
C THR A 318 -6.55 19.22 10.23
N HIS A 319 -5.45 18.61 9.80
CA HIS A 319 -4.62 17.77 10.66
C HIS A 319 -4.03 18.54 11.85
N GLN A 320 -3.48 19.72 11.60
CA GLN A 320 -2.91 20.57 12.65
C GLN A 320 -3.96 20.90 13.72
N HIS A 321 -5.17 21.29 13.31
CA HIS A 321 -6.25 21.60 14.25
C HIS A 321 -6.76 20.37 14.99
N ILE A 322 -6.84 19.20 14.34
CA ILE A 322 -7.14 17.93 15.02
C ILE A 322 -6.10 17.64 16.10
N HIS A 323 -4.81 17.73 15.79
CA HIS A 323 -3.75 17.48 16.77
C HIS A 323 -3.69 18.53 17.88
N ALA A 324 -4.08 19.78 17.61
CA ALA A 324 -4.24 20.80 18.65
C ALA A 324 -5.39 20.48 19.61
N MET A 325 -6.50 19.93 19.11
CA MET A 325 -7.64 19.50 19.94
C MET A 325 -7.37 18.18 20.67
N TYR A 326 -6.59 17.28 20.07
CA TYR A 326 -6.30 15.94 20.58
C TYR A 326 -4.79 15.70 20.67
N PRO A 327 -4.09 16.30 21.65
CA PRO A 327 -2.63 16.22 21.74
C PRO A 327 -2.11 14.79 21.99
N THR A 328 -2.91 13.91 22.59
CA THR A 328 -2.57 12.49 22.85
C THR A 328 -2.84 11.56 21.67
N LEU A 329 -3.42 12.07 20.57
CA LEU A 329 -3.86 11.27 19.43
C LEU A 329 -2.71 10.48 18.78
N THR A 330 -1.51 11.07 18.72
CA THR A 330 -0.33 10.41 18.17
C THR A 330 0.07 9.20 19.00
N GLU A 331 0.14 9.33 20.32
CA GLU A 331 0.51 8.22 21.22
C GLU A 331 -0.57 7.13 21.22
N TYR A 332 -1.84 7.54 21.19
CA TYR A 332 -2.97 6.62 21.02
C TYR A 332 -2.86 5.81 19.72
N SER A 333 -2.58 6.48 18.60
CA SER A 333 -2.40 5.82 17.29
C SER A 333 -1.26 4.81 17.28
N ILE A 334 -0.14 5.15 17.93
CA ILE A 334 1.01 4.25 18.05
C ILE A 334 0.60 3.00 18.85
N THR A 335 -0.09 3.20 19.96
CA THR A 335 -0.55 2.11 20.84
C THR A 335 -1.57 1.21 20.13
N GLU A 336 -2.57 1.79 19.47
CA GLU A 336 -3.59 1.06 18.72
C GLU A 336 -2.98 0.22 17.58
N LEU A 337 -2.05 0.80 16.82
CA LEU A 337 -1.35 0.08 15.75
C LEU A 337 -0.49 -1.06 16.31
N THR A 338 0.23 -0.81 17.41
CA THR A 338 1.06 -1.81 18.10
C THR A 338 0.21 -2.98 18.56
N ASP A 339 -0.90 -2.71 19.25
CA ASP A 339 -1.82 -3.72 19.75
C ASP A 339 -2.49 -4.50 18.63
N THR A 340 -2.83 -3.84 17.52
CA THR A 340 -3.38 -4.49 16.34
C THR A 340 -2.38 -5.46 15.70
N ILE A 341 -1.12 -5.04 15.53
CA ILE A 341 -0.05 -5.88 14.98
C ILE A 341 0.19 -7.09 15.88
N LEU A 342 0.32 -6.90 17.20
CA LEU A 342 0.52 -7.97 18.17
C LEU A 342 -0.63 -8.98 18.14
N ARG A 343 -1.87 -8.49 18.16
CA ARG A 343 -3.07 -9.33 18.12
C ARG A 343 -3.17 -10.14 16.82
N TRP A 344 -2.94 -9.51 15.66
CA TRP A 344 -3.04 -10.24 14.39
C TRP A 344 -1.90 -11.24 14.21
N SER A 345 -0.71 -10.93 14.72
CA SER A 345 0.41 -11.88 14.75
C SER A 345 0.07 -13.08 15.64
N ALA A 346 -0.50 -12.84 16.82
CA ALA A 346 -0.95 -13.91 17.71
C ALA A 346 -2.00 -14.82 17.07
N ASP A 347 -2.96 -14.27 16.31
CA ASP A 347 -3.92 -15.07 15.55
C ASP A 347 -3.22 -15.99 14.53
N ILE A 348 -2.22 -15.48 13.79
CA ILE A 348 -1.45 -16.26 12.81
C ILE A 348 -0.71 -17.40 13.50
N PHE A 349 -0.01 -17.12 14.60
CA PHE A 349 0.71 -18.14 15.37
C PHE A 349 -0.23 -19.20 15.95
N LEU A 350 -1.40 -18.79 16.44
CA LEU A 350 -2.41 -19.70 16.97
C LEU A 350 -2.93 -20.68 15.90
N ILE A 351 -3.19 -20.19 14.69
CA ILE A 351 -3.66 -21.03 13.57
C ILE A 351 -2.56 -21.94 13.07
N ALA A 352 -1.31 -21.46 13.06
CA ALA A 352 -0.13 -22.24 12.64
C ALA A 352 0.30 -23.32 13.65
N GLY A 353 -0.39 -23.47 14.78
CA GLY A 353 -0.06 -24.48 15.80
C GLY A 353 1.14 -24.13 16.65
N CYS A 354 1.46 -22.83 16.84
CA CYS A 354 2.52 -22.41 17.76
C CYS A 354 2.10 -22.69 19.22
N LEU A 355 2.89 -23.50 19.93
CA LEU A 355 2.56 -23.98 21.27
C LEU A 355 3.08 -23.08 22.40
N THR A 356 4.27 -22.51 22.25
CA THR A 356 4.95 -21.88 23.37
C THR A 356 5.91 -20.81 22.88
N TYR A 357 5.84 -19.62 23.50
CA TYR A 357 7.00 -18.74 23.59
C TYR A 357 7.73 -19.18 24.85
N GLU A 358 8.73 -20.06 24.75
CA GLU A 358 9.50 -20.48 25.92
C GLU A 358 10.23 -19.27 26.49
N MET A 359 9.59 -18.51 27.37
CA MET A 359 10.29 -17.58 28.23
C MET A 359 11.35 -18.40 28.96
N PRO A 360 12.65 -18.06 28.83
CA PRO A 360 13.67 -18.71 29.62
C PRO A 360 13.32 -18.46 31.08
N GLN A 361 12.61 -19.40 31.68
CA GLN A 361 12.27 -19.36 33.08
C GLN A 361 13.59 -19.52 33.82
N ASN A 362 14.04 -18.42 34.44
CA ASN A 362 15.09 -18.46 35.44
C ASN A 362 14.83 -19.66 36.35
N HIS A 363 15.79 -20.56 36.39
CA HIS A 363 15.74 -21.84 37.08
C HIS A 363 15.53 -21.70 38.60
N ALA A 364 14.29 -21.43 39.03
CA ALA A 364 13.85 -21.70 40.39
C ALA A 364 13.04 -22.99 40.36
N ARG A 365 13.78 -24.10 40.48
CA ARG A 365 13.28 -25.48 40.54
C ARG A 365 12.32 -25.65 41.72
N THR A 366 11.03 -25.78 41.45
CA THR A 366 10.12 -26.57 42.30
C THR A 366 9.34 -27.51 41.40
N ALA A 367 9.92 -28.69 41.22
CA ALA A 367 9.31 -29.80 40.52
C ALA A 367 8.15 -30.34 41.36
N SER A 368 6.93 -30.00 40.97
CA SER A 368 5.73 -30.72 41.40
C SER A 368 4.65 -30.63 40.32
N SER A 369 4.72 -31.62 39.44
CA SER A 369 3.61 -32.44 38.93
C SER A 369 2.27 -31.76 38.61
N SER A 370 2.00 -31.71 37.30
CA SER A 370 0.75 -32.15 36.65
C SER A 370 -0.57 -31.54 37.13
N SER A 371 -1.01 -30.48 36.44
CA SER A 371 -2.44 -30.28 36.19
C SER A 371 -2.65 -29.43 34.94
N LEU A 372 -3.22 -30.08 33.93
CA LEU A 372 -3.70 -29.52 32.68
C LEU A 372 -4.83 -28.52 32.96
N THR A 373 -4.53 -27.22 32.89
CA THR A 373 -5.56 -26.18 32.79
C THR A 373 -5.29 -25.34 31.56
N SER A 374 -5.82 -25.79 30.42
CA SER A 374 -5.58 -25.33 29.06
C SER A 374 -6.45 -24.14 28.61
N VAL A 375 -6.90 -23.26 29.51
CA VAL A 375 -8.04 -22.37 29.22
C VAL A 375 -7.69 -20.86 29.18
N SER A 376 -6.43 -20.46 29.41
CA SER A 376 -6.02 -19.04 29.37
C SER A 376 -4.82 -18.74 28.43
N SER A 377 -4.60 -19.58 27.41
CA SER A 377 -3.39 -19.57 26.57
C SER A 377 -3.24 -18.37 25.60
N THR A 378 -4.31 -17.65 25.23
CA THR A 378 -4.22 -16.58 24.20
C THR A 378 -3.78 -15.22 24.73
N ASN A 379 -4.23 -14.84 25.94
CA ASN A 379 -3.66 -13.70 26.65
C ASN A 379 -2.17 -13.95 26.91
N SER A 380 -1.79 -15.20 27.16
CA SER A 380 -0.39 -15.60 27.31
C SER A 380 0.40 -15.46 26.01
N ALA A 381 -0.10 -15.91 24.85
CA ALA A 381 0.59 -15.76 23.57
C ALA A 381 0.81 -14.29 23.18
N THR A 382 -0.23 -13.46 23.32
CA THR A 382 -0.11 -12.01 23.04
C THR A 382 0.80 -11.33 24.04
N ALA A 383 0.75 -11.72 25.32
CA ALA A 383 1.66 -11.21 26.35
C ALA A 383 3.12 -11.64 26.10
N GLY A 384 3.36 -12.88 25.64
CA GLY A 384 4.67 -13.38 25.28
C GLY A 384 5.28 -12.61 24.10
N LEU A 385 4.48 -12.40 23.04
CA LEU A 385 4.86 -11.53 21.93
C LEU A 385 5.13 -10.10 22.38
N ARG A 386 4.25 -9.52 23.21
CA ARG A 386 4.40 -8.16 23.71
C ARG A 386 5.67 -8.03 24.57
N ALA A 387 5.97 -8.99 25.42
CA ALA A 387 7.15 -8.97 26.28
C ALA A 387 8.46 -9.06 25.48
N ARG A 388 8.49 -9.76 24.34
CA ARG A 388 9.70 -9.91 23.51
C ARG A 388 9.85 -8.85 22.44
N PHE A 389 8.76 -8.57 21.72
CA PHE A 389 8.76 -7.75 20.52
C PHE A 389 7.94 -6.47 20.66
N GLY A 390 7.37 -6.19 21.84
CA GLY A 390 6.54 -5.01 22.07
C GLY A 390 7.27 -3.71 21.76
N ASP A 391 8.52 -3.57 22.22
CA ASP A 391 9.33 -2.39 21.95
C ASP A 391 9.67 -2.23 20.46
N HIS A 392 10.01 -3.34 19.80
CA HIS A 392 10.29 -3.36 18.35
C HIS A 392 9.06 -2.95 17.53
N ILE A 393 7.91 -3.57 17.78
CA ILE A 393 6.65 -3.23 17.11
C ILE A 393 6.22 -1.80 17.43
N ARG A 394 6.45 -1.31 18.65
CA ARG A 394 6.17 0.07 19.02
C ARG A 394 7.07 1.04 18.25
N GLN A 395 8.34 0.70 18.05
CA GLN A 395 9.27 1.49 17.25
C GLN A 395 8.90 1.50 15.76
N LEU A 396 8.50 0.35 15.22
CA LEU A 396 7.92 0.25 13.88
C LEU A 396 6.68 1.15 13.74
N SER A 397 5.77 1.08 14.72
CA SER A 397 4.55 1.90 14.74
C SER A 397 4.87 3.40 14.81
N LYS A 398 5.84 3.83 15.62
CA LYS A 398 6.33 5.22 15.63
C LYS A 398 6.85 5.67 14.26
N SER A 399 7.62 4.82 13.59
CA SER A 399 8.16 5.11 12.25
C SER A 399 7.05 5.26 11.21
N VAL A 400 6.03 4.40 11.27
CA VAL A 400 4.84 4.46 10.43
C VAL A 400 4.02 5.72 10.68
N ILE A 401 3.78 6.09 11.94
CA ILE A 401 3.03 7.30 12.30
C ILE A 401 3.80 8.57 11.93
N ARG A 402 5.14 8.57 12.08
CA ARG A 402 6.00 9.66 11.60
C ARG A 402 5.88 9.82 10.08
N LEU A 403 5.95 8.72 9.33
CA LEU A 403 5.75 8.74 7.88
C LEU A 403 4.33 9.22 7.52
N ALA A 404 3.30 8.76 8.24
CA ALA A 404 1.92 9.21 8.04
C ALA A 404 1.80 10.72 8.23
N LYS A 405 2.42 11.27 9.28
CA LYS A 405 2.46 12.70 9.57
C LYS A 405 3.07 13.48 8.42
N VAL A 406 4.26 13.09 7.96
CA VAL A 406 4.94 13.71 6.80
C VAL A 406 4.05 13.69 5.56
N LEU A 407 3.47 12.53 5.24
CA LEU A 407 2.62 12.38 4.06
C LEU A 407 1.33 13.21 4.13
N ARG A 408 0.90 13.65 5.31
CA ARG A 408 -0.42 14.28 5.56
C ARG A 408 -0.35 15.76 5.91
N GLU A 409 0.52 16.12 6.83
CA GLU A 409 0.67 17.48 7.34
C GLU A 409 1.58 18.34 6.47
N GLU A 410 2.48 17.72 5.71
CA GLU A 410 3.36 18.48 4.85
C GLU A 410 2.71 18.73 3.49
N ILE A 411 2.87 19.96 3.00
CA ILE A 411 2.46 20.36 1.66
C ILE A 411 3.49 19.74 0.72
N LEU A 412 3.19 18.55 0.19
CA LEU A 412 4.01 17.96 -0.86
C LEU A 412 3.72 18.70 -2.16
N SER A 413 4.70 19.49 -2.62
CA SER A 413 4.65 20.32 -3.82
C SER A 413 4.41 19.51 -5.11
N THR A 414 4.69 18.20 -5.07
CA THR A 414 4.29 17.27 -6.13
C THR A 414 3.21 16.30 -5.64
N SER A 415 2.08 16.25 -6.37
CA SER A 415 1.12 15.17 -6.17
C SER A 415 1.71 13.86 -6.70
N PHE A 416 2.39 13.10 -5.82
CA PHE A 416 2.71 11.69 -6.10
C PHE A 416 1.46 10.88 -6.49
N VAL A 417 0.27 11.37 -6.14
CA VAL A 417 -1.04 10.79 -6.46
C VAL A 417 -1.43 10.99 -7.94
N ARG A 418 -1.18 12.15 -8.59
CA ARG A 418 -1.63 12.36 -9.98
C ARG A 418 -0.82 11.60 -11.02
N ARG A 419 0.47 11.34 -10.79
CA ARG A 419 1.26 10.47 -11.70
C ARG A 419 0.65 9.07 -11.82
N ARG A 420 -0.19 8.65 -10.87
CA ARG A 420 -0.90 7.38 -10.87
C ARG A 420 -2.10 7.34 -11.84
N CYS A 421 -2.75 8.47 -12.11
CA CYS A 421 -3.83 8.53 -13.11
C CYS A 421 -3.29 8.51 -14.54
N CYS A 422 -2.14 9.15 -14.80
CA CYS A 422 -1.51 9.13 -16.13
C CYS A 422 -0.90 7.76 -16.47
N LEU A 423 -0.49 6.96 -15.48
CA LEU A 423 0.04 5.61 -15.72
C LEU A 423 -1.04 4.52 -15.82
N ASN A 424 -2.27 4.79 -15.37
CA ASN A 424 -3.36 3.80 -15.37
C ASN A 424 -4.48 4.11 -16.39
N ARG A 425 -4.46 5.31 -17.00
CA ARG A 425 -5.17 5.60 -18.25
C ARG A 425 -4.12 5.68 -19.35
N GLY A 426 -4.02 4.63 -20.17
CA GLY A 426 -3.24 4.64 -21.40
C GLY A 426 -3.85 5.57 -22.47
N TYR A 427 -3.97 6.85 -22.13
CA TYR A 427 -4.36 7.95 -23.00
C TYR A 427 -3.59 9.20 -22.57
N CYS A 428 -2.33 9.28 -22.96
CA CYS A 428 -1.65 10.51 -23.37
C CYS A 428 -0.68 10.12 -24.46
#